data_AF-A0A519DGV9-F1
#
_entry.id   AF-A0A519DGV9-F1
#
_cell.length_a   1.000
_cell.length_b   1.000
_cell.length_c   1.000
_cell.angle_alpha   90.00
_cell.angle_beta   90.00
_cell.angle_gamma   90.00
#
_symmetry.space_group_name_H-M   'P 1'
#
loop_
_entity.id
_entity.type
_entity.pdbx_description
1 polymer ?
#
loop_
_entity_poly.entity_id
_entity_poly.type
_entity_poly.pdbx_seq_one_letter_code
_entity_poly.pdbx_strand_id
1 'polypeptide(L)'
;MAVGLALSCLLYSGDGGSRLYGLKRLVDVYPSISKPEGHVRFNQKLWTTTLVLIIYFIMTNVMIYGLSDTTLDVFSSFRAIMAGASGSIMHLGIGPIVTGSIIMQLFSGAKIIQLDLQDSADKQLYQGVQKILVLIMIPIESIPQVYGFLDPSPSLILEYGEGWAGAVIVVQLFLGSLLVFLLDELVSKWGIGSGISLFIAAGVAQSTFVGTLSPLPTMAGQPMSFDNPPSGTLPMIFYTLRTASNSQLVSQNGFEMMLLEHANPIIALMSSILVFLVVAYAESSKLELPLTHGKVRGHRGQYPIRLVYASNIPVILMAALLANVNMFTLLFHSHPTLSTVPIVGSNGAFSRSEWFGSYYEGSTTPHDGFAWYSSMINGVGDWLIPLLEQQGDVHGHSLGQIMMHVFVYVFFMTAGSTVFAKFWIETTNMGAKDVAKQIERTGMQIPGFRKNPVVLERILERYIPPVTLFSGAFVGLLAAGADLLGTVGNATGTGLLLAVGIILRTYEQIQKEQAMEMHPVLREFFGAD
;
A
#
# COMPACT_ATOMS: atom_id res chain seq x y z
N MET A 1 5.60 17.29 -20.74
CA MET A 1 5.46 15.88 -21.16
C MET A 1 4.01 15.38 -21.07
N ALA A 2 3.35 15.44 -19.92
CA ALA A 2 1.97 14.93 -19.74
C ALA A 2 0.95 15.46 -20.75
N VAL A 3 0.96 16.77 -21.05
CA VAL A 3 0.08 17.39 -22.06
C VAL A 3 0.35 16.88 -23.47
N GLY A 4 1.62 16.60 -23.81
CA GLY A 4 2.00 16.04 -25.12
C GLY A 4 1.57 14.60 -25.30
N LEU A 5 1.56 13.81 -24.23
CA LEU A 5 1.08 12.41 -24.22
C LEU A 5 -0.45 12.34 -24.25
N ALA A 6 -1.12 13.27 -23.57
CA ALA A 6 -2.56 13.43 -23.68
C ALA A 6 -2.97 13.84 -25.11
N LEU A 7 -2.25 14.79 -25.72
CA LEU A 7 -2.44 15.19 -27.11
C LEU A 7 -2.17 14.05 -28.09
N SER A 8 -1.14 13.23 -27.89
CA SER A 8 -0.86 12.09 -28.78
C SER A 8 -1.93 10.99 -28.68
N CYS A 9 -2.51 10.76 -27.49
CA CYS A 9 -3.66 9.86 -27.34
C CYS A 9 -4.94 10.44 -27.96
N LEU A 10 -5.16 11.76 -27.84
CA LEU A 10 -6.35 12.43 -28.37
C LEU A 10 -6.31 12.60 -29.89
N LEU A 11 -5.12 12.79 -30.46
CA LEU A 11 -4.90 12.94 -31.91
C LEU A 11 -4.76 11.60 -32.64
N TYR A 12 -4.71 10.47 -31.91
CA TYR A 12 -4.61 9.15 -32.52
C TYR A 12 -5.98 8.72 -33.09
N SER A 13 -6.07 8.69 -34.42
CA SER A 13 -7.25 8.27 -35.19
C SER A 13 -7.02 6.97 -35.98
N GLY A 14 -6.11 6.09 -35.53
CA GLY A 14 -5.76 4.84 -36.23
C GLY A 14 -6.73 3.68 -35.96
N ASP A 15 -6.65 2.64 -36.79
CA ASP A 15 -7.53 1.43 -36.80
C ASP A 15 -7.44 0.52 -35.56
N GLY A 16 -6.61 0.83 -34.57
CA GLY A 16 -6.57 0.10 -33.30
C GLY A 16 -7.75 0.51 -32.41
N GLY A 17 -8.50 -0.46 -31.86
CA GLY A 17 -9.73 -0.23 -31.09
C GLY A 17 -9.64 0.67 -29.84
N SER A 18 -8.46 1.19 -29.50
CA SER A 18 -8.23 2.06 -28.35
C SER A 18 -7.28 3.23 -28.66
N ARG A 19 -7.61 4.43 -28.14
CA ARG A 19 -6.80 5.66 -28.26
C ARG A 19 -5.40 5.55 -27.66
N LEU A 20 -5.13 4.52 -26.85
CA LEU A 20 -3.82 4.25 -26.26
C LEU A 20 -2.76 3.78 -27.26
N TYR A 21 -3.16 3.30 -28.44
CA TYR A 21 -2.21 2.89 -29.47
C TYR A 21 -1.33 4.06 -29.97
N GLY A 22 -1.73 5.32 -29.74
CA GLY A 22 -0.89 6.51 -29.96
C GLY A 22 0.39 6.55 -29.11
N LEU A 23 0.47 5.79 -28.02
CA LEU A 23 1.65 5.72 -27.14
C LEU A 23 2.60 4.55 -27.48
N LYS A 24 2.24 3.69 -28.43
CA LYS A 24 3.00 2.46 -28.76
C LYS A 24 4.49 2.74 -29.04
N ARG A 25 4.80 3.83 -29.75
CA ARG A 25 6.18 4.22 -30.09
C ARG A 25 7.04 4.58 -28.88
N LEU A 26 6.43 5.03 -27.78
CA LEU A 26 7.14 5.30 -26.52
C LEU A 26 7.29 4.05 -25.66
N VAL A 27 6.30 3.15 -25.74
CA VAL A 27 6.35 1.84 -25.07
C VAL A 27 7.50 0.99 -25.60
N ASP A 28 7.74 1.00 -26.92
CA ASP A 28 8.77 0.17 -27.56
C ASP A 28 10.22 0.63 -27.30
N VAL A 29 10.42 1.88 -26.85
CA VAL A 29 11.76 2.47 -26.62
C VAL A 29 12.21 2.35 -25.15
N TYR A 30 11.29 2.03 -24.24
CA TYR A 30 11.57 2.08 -22.80
C TYR A 30 12.44 0.90 -22.32
N PRO A 31 13.47 1.15 -21.47
CA PRO A 31 14.28 0.08 -20.89
C PRO A 31 13.43 -0.81 -20.00
N SER A 32 13.25 -2.06 -20.42
CA SER A 32 12.50 -3.06 -19.66
C SER A 32 13.38 -4.26 -19.36
N ILE A 33 13.19 -4.86 -18.19
CA ILE A 33 13.92 -6.08 -17.82
C ILE A 33 13.44 -7.20 -18.74
N SER A 34 14.34 -7.89 -19.43
CA SER A 34 13.96 -9.04 -20.26
C SER A 34 13.37 -10.14 -19.38
N LYS A 35 12.31 -10.79 -19.89
CA LYS A 35 11.82 -12.02 -19.27
C LYS A 35 12.87 -13.13 -19.52
N PRO A 36 13.08 -14.04 -18.56
CA PRO A 36 13.99 -15.15 -18.76
C PRO A 36 13.54 -16.00 -19.96
N GLU A 37 14.48 -16.40 -20.82
CA GLU A 37 14.22 -17.22 -22.02
C GLU A 37 13.84 -18.67 -21.69
N GLY A 38 14.02 -19.10 -20.43
CA GLY A 38 13.66 -20.43 -19.95
C GLY A 38 13.36 -20.45 -18.45
N HIS A 39 13.06 -21.64 -17.93
CA HIS A 39 12.71 -21.82 -16.52
C HIS A 39 13.88 -21.46 -15.57
N VAL A 40 13.66 -20.47 -14.72
CA VAL A 40 14.58 -20.07 -13.65
C VAL A 40 14.41 -21.02 -12.46
N ARG A 41 15.51 -21.60 -11.96
CA ARG A 41 15.48 -22.50 -10.80
C ARG A 41 14.98 -21.78 -9.55
N PHE A 42 14.29 -22.48 -8.66
CA PHE A 42 13.75 -21.96 -7.40
C PHE A 42 14.84 -21.27 -6.56
N ASN A 43 16.00 -21.91 -6.41
CA ASN A 43 17.12 -21.32 -5.66
C ASN A 43 17.57 -19.99 -6.28
N GLN A 44 17.57 -19.86 -7.61
CA GLN A 44 17.90 -18.60 -8.28
C GLN A 44 16.82 -17.55 -8.02
N LYS A 45 15.54 -17.91 -8.15
CA LYS A 45 14.43 -16.99 -7.83
C LYS A 45 14.47 -16.50 -6.39
N LEU A 46 14.73 -17.40 -5.45
CA LEU A 46 14.85 -17.09 -4.02
C LEU A 46 16.03 -16.17 -3.76
N TRP A 47 17.19 -16.42 -4.37
CA TRP A 47 18.37 -15.56 -4.26
C TRP A 47 18.12 -14.18 -4.87
N THR A 48 17.48 -14.09 -6.03
CA THR A 48 17.11 -12.80 -6.65
C THR A 48 16.17 -12.02 -5.74
N THR A 49 15.16 -12.68 -5.18
CA THR A 49 14.19 -12.06 -4.24
C THR A 49 14.91 -11.55 -2.98
N THR A 50 15.83 -12.35 -2.43
CA THR A 50 16.63 -11.99 -1.25
C THR A 50 17.59 -10.83 -1.54
N LEU A 51 18.24 -10.84 -2.70
CA LEU A 51 19.14 -9.76 -3.12
C LEU A 51 18.38 -8.43 -3.25
N VAL A 52 17.19 -8.46 -3.83
CA VAL A 52 16.35 -7.26 -3.96
C VAL A 52 15.93 -6.72 -2.59
N LEU A 53 15.58 -7.59 -1.64
CA LEU A 53 15.31 -7.18 -0.25
C LEU A 53 16.51 -6.51 0.41
N ILE A 54 17.72 -7.05 0.22
CA ILE A 54 18.95 -6.45 0.77
C ILE A 54 19.15 -5.05 0.18
N ILE A 55 19.01 -4.90 -1.14
CA ILE A 55 19.13 -3.59 -1.80
C ILE A 55 18.08 -2.61 -1.26
N TYR A 56 16.83 -3.06 -1.10
CA TYR A 56 15.77 -2.26 -0.50
C TYR A 56 16.16 -1.72 0.89
N PHE A 57 16.64 -2.58 1.79
CA PHE A 57 17.07 -2.13 3.12
C PHE A 57 18.27 -1.18 3.07
N ILE A 58 19.23 -1.40 2.17
CA ILE A 58 20.33 -0.46 1.96
C ILE A 58 19.77 0.91 1.54
N MET A 59 18.88 0.95 0.56
CA MET A 59 18.30 2.21 0.06
C MET A 59 17.52 2.96 1.13
N THR A 60 16.81 2.28 2.02
CA THR A 60 16.09 2.93 3.13
C THR A 60 17.02 3.62 4.14
N ASN A 61 18.30 3.25 4.19
CA ASN A 61 19.28 3.82 5.11
C ASN A 61 20.20 4.88 4.44
N VAL A 62 20.16 5.02 3.12
CA VAL A 62 20.94 6.05 2.41
C VAL A 62 20.15 7.35 2.40
N MET A 63 20.57 8.32 3.22
CA MET A 63 19.99 9.66 3.27
C MET A 63 20.30 10.46 2.00
N ILE A 64 19.37 11.29 1.58
CA ILE A 64 19.50 12.17 0.41
C ILE A 64 20.54 13.26 0.72
N TYR A 65 21.42 13.52 -0.25
CA TYR A 65 22.38 14.60 -0.11
C TYR A 65 21.69 15.97 -0.22
N GLY A 66 21.96 16.85 0.74
CA GLY A 66 21.48 18.24 0.72
C GLY A 66 20.15 18.47 1.43
N LEU A 67 19.67 17.51 2.21
CA LEU A 67 18.48 17.67 3.06
C LEU A 67 18.82 18.44 4.35
N SER A 68 17.90 19.25 4.87
CA SER A 68 18.03 19.84 6.21
C SER A 68 17.80 18.80 7.33
N ASP A 69 18.42 19.02 8.50
CA ASP A 69 18.24 18.14 9.68
C ASP A 69 16.81 18.22 10.27
N THR A 70 16.02 19.21 9.85
CA THR A 70 14.66 19.48 10.33
C THR A 70 13.60 19.03 9.33
N THR A 71 13.77 17.88 8.68
CA THR A 71 12.71 17.39 7.79
C THR A 71 11.57 16.79 8.60
N LEU A 72 10.40 17.44 8.48
CA LEU A 72 9.16 16.94 9.07
C LEU A 72 8.70 15.70 8.29
N ASP A 73 8.54 14.57 8.97
CA ASP A 73 8.00 13.35 8.36
C ASP A 73 6.48 13.45 8.23
N VAL A 74 6.03 14.03 7.12
CA VAL A 74 4.60 14.19 6.77
C VAL A 74 3.86 12.86 6.67
N PHE A 75 4.56 11.78 6.31
CA PHE A 75 3.94 10.51 5.94
C PHE A 75 4.23 9.40 6.94
N SER A 76 4.57 9.72 8.18
CA SER A 76 4.91 8.73 9.20
C SER A 76 3.85 7.60 9.30
N SER A 77 2.56 7.96 9.33
CA SER A 77 1.44 6.99 9.32
C SER A 77 1.30 6.18 8.02
N PHE A 78 1.69 6.72 6.87
CA PHE A 78 1.58 6.02 5.58
C PHE A 78 2.88 5.30 5.18
N ARG A 79 3.99 5.54 5.89
CA ARG A 79 5.33 5.11 5.54
C ARG A 79 5.47 3.60 5.43
N ALA A 80 4.86 2.87 6.36
CA ALA A 80 4.86 1.42 6.39
C ALA A 80 4.14 0.81 5.17
N ILE A 81 3.06 1.43 4.70
CA ILE A 81 2.26 0.95 3.56
C ILE A 81 2.89 1.37 2.24
N MET A 82 3.49 2.56 2.17
CA MET A 82 4.21 3.04 0.99
C MET A 82 5.61 2.43 0.85
N ALA A 83 6.07 1.62 1.81
CA ALA A 83 7.41 1.04 1.85
C ALA A 83 8.50 2.10 1.58
N GLY A 84 8.32 3.29 2.16
CA GLY A 84 9.27 4.40 2.04
C GLY A 84 10.06 4.59 3.32
N ALA A 85 11.07 5.46 3.29
CA ALA A 85 11.75 5.96 4.48
C ALA A 85 12.02 7.47 4.36
N SER A 86 11.63 8.25 5.37
CA SER A 86 11.79 9.71 5.34
C SER A 86 13.26 10.11 5.23
N GLY A 87 13.55 11.21 4.54
CA GLY A 87 14.91 11.68 4.26
C GLY A 87 15.83 10.77 3.44
N SER A 88 15.39 9.56 3.05
CA SER A 88 16.19 8.59 2.28
C SER A 88 15.90 8.60 0.78
N ILE A 89 16.72 7.91 0.00
CA ILE A 89 16.45 7.65 -1.44
C ILE A 89 15.07 7.00 -1.66
N MET A 90 14.55 6.30 -0.64
CA MET A 90 13.23 5.67 -0.61
C MET A 90 12.11 6.62 -0.13
N HIS A 91 12.28 7.94 -0.18
CA HIS A 91 11.28 8.87 0.36
C HIS A 91 9.89 8.69 -0.27
N LEU A 92 9.80 8.58 -1.60
CA LEU A 92 8.52 8.33 -2.29
C LEU A 92 8.06 6.86 -2.15
N GLY A 93 8.96 5.94 -1.81
CA GLY A 93 8.68 4.51 -1.73
C GLY A 93 8.07 3.96 -3.02
N ILE A 94 6.99 3.19 -2.88
CA ILE A 94 6.19 2.65 -3.99
C ILE A 94 5.08 3.61 -4.46
N GLY A 95 4.94 4.80 -3.86
CA GLY A 95 3.85 5.75 -4.09
C GLY A 95 3.56 5.98 -5.57
N PRO A 96 4.53 6.44 -6.39
CA PRO A 96 4.33 6.69 -7.82
C PRO A 96 3.89 5.45 -8.60
N ILE A 97 4.35 4.26 -8.18
CA ILE A 97 4.04 2.99 -8.82
C ILE A 97 2.57 2.63 -8.57
N VAL A 98 2.13 2.77 -7.33
CA VAL A 98 0.75 2.50 -6.92
C VAL A 98 -0.20 3.54 -7.50
N THR A 99 0.14 4.84 -7.45
CA THR A 99 -0.68 5.92 -8.04
C THR A 99 -0.86 5.72 -9.55
N GLY A 100 0.21 5.39 -10.29
CA GLY A 100 0.10 5.06 -11.71
C GLY A 100 -0.78 3.83 -11.98
N SER A 101 -0.74 2.83 -11.09
CA SER A 101 -1.63 1.66 -11.17
C SER A 101 -3.09 2.02 -10.91
N ILE A 102 -3.38 2.87 -9.91
CA ILE A 102 -4.74 3.36 -9.60
C ILE A 102 -5.35 4.03 -10.82
N ILE A 103 -4.61 4.92 -11.48
CA ILE A 103 -5.09 5.63 -12.68
C ILE A 103 -5.45 4.65 -13.80
N MET A 104 -4.57 3.69 -14.09
CA MET A 104 -4.82 2.68 -15.12
C MET A 104 -6.00 1.77 -14.80
N GLN A 105 -6.11 1.33 -13.55
CA GLN A 105 -7.22 0.50 -13.10
C GLN A 105 -8.54 1.26 -13.15
N LEU A 106 -8.56 2.53 -12.79
CA LEU A 106 -9.76 3.36 -12.88
C LEU A 106 -10.19 3.56 -14.34
N PHE A 107 -9.26 3.82 -15.26
CA PHE A 107 -9.59 4.01 -16.68
C PHE A 107 -10.05 2.73 -17.38
N SER A 108 -9.43 1.59 -17.05
CA SER A 108 -9.82 0.27 -17.56
C SER A 108 -11.15 -0.19 -16.95
N GLY A 109 -11.29 -0.07 -15.63
CA GLY A 109 -12.50 -0.46 -14.88
C GLY A 109 -13.73 0.39 -15.23
N ALA A 110 -13.55 1.70 -15.44
CA ALA A 110 -14.63 2.57 -15.93
C ALA A 110 -14.96 2.33 -17.42
N LYS A 111 -14.27 1.40 -18.10
CA LYS A 111 -14.40 1.12 -19.54
C LYS A 111 -14.22 2.35 -20.43
N ILE A 112 -13.50 3.37 -19.94
CA ILE A 112 -13.09 4.54 -20.72
C ILE A 112 -12.09 4.10 -21.78
N ILE A 113 -11.23 3.15 -21.42
CA ILE A 113 -10.29 2.47 -22.30
C ILE A 113 -10.78 1.03 -22.51
N GLN A 114 -11.21 0.71 -23.73
CA GLN A 114 -11.58 -0.65 -24.10
C GLN A 114 -10.32 -1.38 -24.58
N LEU A 115 -9.65 -2.09 -23.66
CA LEU A 115 -8.55 -3.01 -24.00
C LEU A 115 -9.01 -4.44 -23.69
N ASP A 116 -8.78 -5.36 -24.63
CA ASP A 116 -9.01 -6.78 -24.37
C ASP A 116 -7.76 -7.38 -23.75
N LEU A 117 -7.75 -7.52 -22.43
CA LEU A 117 -6.64 -8.11 -21.69
C LEU A 117 -6.46 -9.63 -21.96
N GLN A 118 -7.34 -10.25 -22.75
CA GLN A 118 -7.11 -11.59 -23.28
C GLN A 118 -6.14 -11.59 -24.47
N ASP A 119 -6.01 -10.47 -25.19
CA ASP A 119 -5.01 -10.32 -26.24
C ASP A 119 -3.63 -9.97 -25.65
N SER A 120 -2.63 -10.67 -26.14
CA SER A 120 -1.23 -10.46 -25.80
C SER A 120 -0.74 -9.05 -26.14
N ALA A 121 -1.21 -8.47 -27.25
CA ALA A 121 -0.80 -7.13 -27.69
C ALA A 121 -1.39 -6.03 -26.79
N ASP A 122 -2.70 -6.09 -26.51
CA ASP A 122 -3.37 -5.15 -25.61
C ASP A 122 -2.83 -5.25 -24.18
N LYS A 123 -2.48 -6.45 -23.71
CA LYS A 123 -1.83 -6.63 -22.40
C LYS A 123 -0.45 -5.98 -22.34
N GLN A 124 0.35 -6.08 -23.40
CA GLN A 124 1.65 -5.41 -23.50
C GLN A 124 1.49 -3.89 -23.52
N LEU A 125 0.50 -3.39 -24.26
CA LEU A 125 0.18 -1.95 -24.30
C LEU A 125 -0.26 -1.45 -22.92
N TYR A 126 -1.16 -2.17 -22.24
CA TYR A 126 -1.59 -1.84 -20.88
C TYR A 126 -0.40 -1.73 -19.92
N GLN A 127 0.47 -2.74 -19.93
CA GLN A 127 1.67 -2.75 -19.11
C GLN A 127 2.60 -1.58 -19.47
N GLY A 128 2.85 -1.34 -20.76
CA GLY A 128 3.69 -0.26 -21.25
C GLY A 128 3.20 1.12 -20.84
N VAL A 129 1.90 1.39 -20.99
CA VAL A 129 1.30 2.67 -20.59
C VAL A 129 1.34 2.85 -19.08
N GLN A 130 1.12 1.79 -18.30
CA GLN A 130 1.28 1.85 -16.84
C GLN A 130 2.68 2.33 -16.47
N LYS A 131 3.74 1.83 -17.11
CA LYS A 131 5.13 2.28 -16.82
C LYS A 131 5.35 3.76 -17.13
N ILE A 132 4.82 4.21 -18.27
CA ILE A 132 4.91 5.62 -18.67
C ILE A 132 4.19 6.50 -17.63
N LEU A 133 3.04 6.06 -17.14
CA LEU A 133 2.33 6.78 -16.07
C LEU A 133 3.14 6.82 -14.79
N VAL A 134 3.76 5.72 -14.36
CA VAL A 134 4.65 5.71 -13.19
C VAL A 134 5.78 6.74 -13.36
N LEU A 135 6.43 6.77 -14.52
CA LEU A 135 7.50 7.72 -14.81
C LEU A 135 7.04 9.19 -14.76
N ILE A 136 5.78 9.46 -15.12
CA ILE A 136 5.17 10.79 -15.04
C ILE A 136 4.77 11.10 -13.59
N MET A 137 4.33 10.11 -12.83
CA MET A 137 3.94 10.29 -11.43
C MET A 137 5.14 10.62 -10.54
N ILE A 138 6.34 10.07 -10.81
CA ILE A 138 7.55 10.36 -10.04
C ILE A 138 7.81 11.87 -9.91
N PRO A 139 7.93 12.67 -10.99
CA PRO A 139 8.12 14.12 -10.88
C PRO A 139 6.86 14.85 -10.40
N ILE A 140 5.65 14.33 -10.65
CA ILE A 140 4.41 14.94 -10.14
C ILE A 140 4.35 14.84 -8.61
N GLU A 141 4.87 13.77 -8.02
CA GLU A 141 4.92 13.58 -6.57
C GLU A 141 6.18 14.20 -5.95
N SER A 142 7.35 14.07 -6.59
CA SER A 142 8.61 14.54 -5.99
C SER A 142 8.77 16.06 -6.01
N ILE A 143 8.33 16.76 -7.06
CA ILE A 143 8.51 18.21 -7.17
C ILE A 143 7.75 18.94 -6.04
N PRO A 144 6.44 18.70 -5.83
CA PRO A 144 5.71 19.41 -4.78
C PRO A 144 6.23 19.09 -3.38
N GLN A 145 6.71 17.87 -3.12
CA GLN A 145 7.28 17.52 -1.82
C GLN A 145 8.59 18.27 -1.54
N VAL A 146 9.46 18.43 -2.54
CA VAL A 146 10.73 19.17 -2.43
C VAL A 146 10.52 20.66 -2.22
N TYR A 147 9.57 21.27 -2.92
CA TYR A 147 9.24 22.70 -2.75
C TYR A 147 8.19 22.96 -1.67
N GLY A 148 7.76 21.91 -0.96
CA GLY A 148 6.71 21.98 0.07
C GLY A 148 7.25 21.81 1.48
N PHE A 149 7.94 20.69 1.75
CA PHE A 149 8.39 20.35 3.12
C PHE A 149 9.76 19.64 3.20
N LEU A 150 10.35 19.23 2.07
CA LEU A 150 11.72 18.68 2.04
C LEU A 150 12.71 19.81 1.75
N ASP A 151 12.93 20.66 2.74
CA ASP A 151 13.75 21.86 2.59
C ASP A 151 15.24 21.50 2.40
N PRO A 152 15.91 22.08 1.38
CA PRO A 152 17.33 21.91 1.18
C PRO A 152 18.15 22.51 2.33
N SER A 153 19.33 21.96 2.57
CA SER A 153 20.21 22.43 3.64
C SER A 153 20.67 23.88 3.37
N PRO A 154 20.80 24.71 4.43
CA PRO A 154 21.28 26.09 4.27
C PRO A 154 22.63 26.19 3.56
N SER A 155 23.51 25.20 3.73
CA SER A 155 24.79 25.09 3.04
C SER A 155 24.65 24.93 1.53
N LEU A 156 23.72 24.07 1.08
CA LEU A 156 23.49 23.83 -0.34
C LEU A 156 22.80 25.03 -1.00
N ILE A 157 21.90 25.69 -0.28
CA ILE A 157 21.23 26.92 -0.74
C ILE A 157 22.26 28.03 -0.95
N LEU A 158 23.23 28.21 -0.05
CA LEU A 158 24.26 29.23 -0.16
C LEU A 158 25.21 29.01 -1.35
N GLU A 159 25.47 27.75 -1.72
CA GLU A 159 26.42 27.39 -2.79
C GLU A 159 25.78 27.38 -4.19
N TYR A 160 24.55 26.89 -4.32
CA TYR A 160 23.89 26.68 -5.62
C TYR A 160 22.62 27.52 -5.83
N GLY A 161 22.08 28.15 -4.79
CA GLY A 161 20.78 28.81 -4.79
C GLY A 161 19.61 27.85 -4.58
N GLU A 162 18.51 28.36 -4.02
CA GLU A 162 17.33 27.58 -3.58
C GLU A 162 16.76 26.67 -4.67
N GLY A 163 16.62 27.18 -5.91
CA GLY A 163 16.07 26.40 -7.02
C GLY A 163 16.95 25.24 -7.49
N TRP A 164 18.27 25.43 -7.55
CA TRP A 164 19.20 24.36 -7.95
C TRP A 164 19.41 23.35 -6.83
N ALA A 165 19.41 23.81 -5.58
CA ALA A 165 19.42 22.95 -4.41
C ALA A 165 18.22 21.99 -4.40
N GLY A 166 17.00 22.52 -4.63
CA GLY A 166 15.80 21.71 -4.79
C GLY A 166 15.87 20.77 -6.00
N ALA A 167 16.38 21.23 -7.15
CA ALA A 167 16.52 20.39 -8.34
C ALA A 167 17.42 19.16 -8.11
N VAL A 168 18.51 19.30 -7.34
CA VAL A 168 19.40 18.19 -6.98
C VAL A 168 18.67 17.13 -6.14
N ILE A 169 17.83 17.55 -5.18
CA ILE A 169 17.01 16.64 -4.37
C ILE A 169 15.96 15.94 -5.27
N VAL A 170 15.28 16.68 -6.15
CA VAL A 170 14.30 16.11 -7.10
C VAL A 170 14.94 15.03 -7.98
N VAL A 171 16.15 15.26 -8.49
CA VAL A 171 16.87 14.27 -9.32
C VAL A 171 17.23 13.02 -8.51
N GLN A 172 17.67 13.17 -7.26
CA GLN A 172 17.94 12.02 -6.38
C GLN A 172 16.68 11.20 -6.10
N LEU A 173 15.56 11.86 -5.79
CA LEU A 173 14.26 11.22 -5.59
C LEU A 173 13.76 10.52 -6.86
N PHE A 174 13.99 11.12 -8.02
CA PHE A 174 13.66 10.54 -9.32
C PHE A 174 14.44 9.26 -9.58
N LEU A 175 15.76 9.29 -9.38
CA LEU A 175 16.63 8.13 -9.57
C LEU A 175 16.29 7.02 -8.56
N GLY A 176 16.02 7.37 -7.30
CA GLY A 176 15.56 6.44 -6.28
C GLY A 176 14.28 5.71 -6.68
N SER A 177 13.25 6.47 -7.04
CA SER A 177 11.94 5.91 -7.44
C SER A 177 12.03 5.07 -8.71
N LEU A 178 12.86 5.49 -9.68
CA LEU A 178 13.14 4.70 -10.88
C LEU A 178 13.81 3.36 -10.53
N LEU A 179 14.74 3.37 -9.59
CA LEU A 179 15.42 2.16 -9.14
C LEU A 179 14.45 1.20 -8.46
N VAL A 180 13.57 1.69 -7.57
CA VAL A 180 12.51 0.88 -6.94
C VAL A 180 11.61 0.24 -8.00
N PHE A 181 11.21 1.00 -9.00
CA PHE A 181 10.41 0.49 -10.11
C PHE A 181 11.12 -0.62 -10.89
N LEU A 182 12.43 -0.49 -11.14
CA LEU A 182 13.22 -1.54 -11.79
C LEU A 182 13.38 -2.78 -10.89
N LEU A 183 13.55 -2.61 -9.57
CA LEU A 183 13.60 -3.72 -8.63
C LEU A 183 12.26 -4.48 -8.56
N ASP A 184 11.13 -3.77 -8.65
CA ASP A 184 9.81 -4.41 -8.74
C ASP A 184 9.66 -5.25 -10.02
N GLU A 185 10.10 -4.73 -11.16
CA GLU A 185 10.14 -5.50 -12.41
C GLU A 185 11.05 -6.73 -12.31
N LEU A 186 12.18 -6.60 -11.61
CA LEU A 186 13.13 -7.70 -11.43
C LEU A 186 12.50 -8.82 -10.62
N VAL A 187 11.87 -8.52 -9.48
CA VAL A 187 11.18 -9.52 -8.64
C VAL A 187 10.00 -10.13 -9.39
N SER A 188 9.21 -9.33 -10.09
CA SER A 188 8.02 -9.81 -10.80
C SER A 188 8.34 -10.74 -11.98
N LYS A 189 9.57 -10.69 -12.53
CA LYS A 189 10.00 -11.53 -13.66
C LYS A 189 10.95 -12.67 -13.27
N TRP A 190 11.87 -12.39 -12.35
CA TRP A 190 12.96 -13.30 -11.96
C TRP A 190 12.86 -13.79 -10.52
N GLY A 191 12.05 -13.15 -9.67
CA GLY A 191 11.85 -13.50 -8.28
C GLY A 191 10.56 -14.27 -8.02
N ILE A 192 10.17 -14.30 -6.75
CA ILE A 192 8.94 -14.92 -6.26
C ILE A 192 7.99 -13.81 -5.81
N GLY A 193 6.78 -13.78 -6.38
CA GLY A 193 5.77 -12.78 -6.05
C GLY A 193 5.95 -11.45 -6.79
N SER A 194 5.54 -10.35 -6.16
CA SER A 194 5.66 -8.98 -6.70
C SER A 194 6.55 -8.15 -5.78
N GLY A 195 7.39 -7.29 -6.35
CA GLY A 195 8.29 -6.42 -5.59
C GLY A 195 7.54 -5.43 -4.70
N ILE A 196 6.45 -4.83 -5.20
CA ILE A 196 5.57 -3.96 -4.40
C ILE A 196 5.15 -4.67 -3.11
N SER A 197 4.62 -5.90 -3.21
CA SER A 197 4.18 -6.67 -2.04
C SER A 197 5.34 -7.01 -1.11
N LEU A 198 6.49 -7.35 -1.67
CA LEU A 198 7.69 -7.70 -0.92
C LEU A 198 8.22 -6.52 -0.10
N PHE A 199 8.25 -5.31 -0.68
CA PHE A 199 8.69 -4.09 0.00
C PHE A 199 7.75 -3.67 1.12
N ILE A 200 6.42 -3.77 0.92
CA ILE A 200 5.43 -3.52 1.97
C ILE A 200 5.63 -4.49 3.13
N ALA A 201 5.72 -5.79 2.85
CA ALA A 201 5.92 -6.80 3.89
C ALA A 201 7.23 -6.58 4.65
N ALA A 202 8.31 -6.21 3.97
CA ALA A 202 9.60 -5.91 4.57
C ALA A 202 9.55 -4.66 5.48
N GLY A 203 8.97 -3.56 5.00
CA GLY A 203 8.82 -2.33 5.77
C GLY A 203 7.97 -2.51 7.02
N VAL A 204 6.80 -3.15 6.89
CA VAL A 204 5.92 -3.43 8.03
C VAL A 204 6.58 -4.39 9.01
N ALA A 205 7.28 -5.43 8.53
CA ALA A 205 8.00 -6.36 9.40
C ALA A 205 9.13 -5.66 10.17
N GLN A 206 9.88 -4.75 9.51
CA GLN A 206 10.89 -3.92 10.17
C GLN A 206 10.27 -3.04 11.24
N SER A 207 9.21 -2.29 10.93
CA SER A 207 8.51 -1.42 11.87
C SER A 207 7.99 -2.21 13.08
N THR A 208 7.35 -3.37 12.84
CA THR A 208 6.85 -4.24 13.91
C THR A 208 8.00 -4.77 14.79
N PHE A 209 9.11 -5.18 14.18
CA PHE A 209 10.29 -5.68 14.91
C PHE A 209 10.93 -4.59 15.77
N VAL A 210 11.15 -3.40 15.18
CA VAL A 210 11.73 -2.23 15.88
C VAL A 210 10.81 -1.80 17.01
N GLY A 211 9.51 -1.68 16.78
CA GLY A 211 8.56 -1.30 17.83
C GLY A 211 8.46 -2.31 18.97
N THR A 212 8.75 -3.58 18.72
CA THR A 212 8.68 -4.62 19.75
C THR A 212 9.98 -4.72 20.56
N LEU A 213 11.13 -4.66 19.89
CA LEU A 213 12.43 -5.05 20.46
C LEU A 213 13.48 -3.93 20.52
N SER A 214 13.20 -2.72 20.04
CA SER A 214 14.18 -1.62 20.08
C SER A 214 14.59 -1.25 21.51
N PRO A 215 15.89 -1.32 21.86
CA PRO A 215 16.38 -0.90 23.17
C PRO A 215 16.65 0.61 23.24
N LEU A 216 16.49 1.34 22.13
CA LEU A 216 16.81 2.78 22.06
C LEU A 216 15.75 3.61 22.80
N PRO A 217 16.13 4.74 23.43
CA PRO A 217 15.17 5.63 24.07
C PRO A 217 14.17 6.21 23.05
N THR A 218 12.96 6.54 23.50
CA THR A 218 11.92 7.17 22.66
C THR A 218 12.38 8.52 22.10
N MET A 219 13.00 9.35 22.93
CA MET A 219 13.63 10.61 22.51
C MET A 219 15.14 10.44 22.37
N ALA A 220 15.63 10.60 21.14
CA ALA A 220 17.06 10.56 20.85
C ALA A 220 17.80 11.70 21.58
N GLY A 221 18.91 11.36 22.25
CA GLY A 221 19.76 12.35 22.94
C GLY A 221 19.39 12.66 24.40
N GLN A 222 18.26 12.15 24.90
CA GLN A 222 17.90 12.20 26.32
C GLN A 222 18.32 10.89 27.02
N PRO A 223 18.78 10.92 28.29
CA PRO A 223 19.08 9.71 29.04
C PRO A 223 17.83 8.84 29.24
N MET A 224 18.01 7.52 29.40
CA MET A 224 16.90 6.63 29.75
C MET A 224 16.41 6.97 31.16
N SER A 225 15.12 7.28 31.26
CA SER A 225 14.44 7.61 32.51
C SER A 225 13.01 7.04 32.48
N PHE A 226 12.25 7.27 33.56
CA PHE A 226 10.82 6.92 33.59
C PHE A 226 10.01 7.70 32.52
N ASP A 227 10.40 8.96 32.27
CA ASP A 227 9.76 9.83 31.27
C ASP A 227 10.27 9.56 29.84
N ASN A 228 11.42 8.90 29.71
CA ASN A 228 12.00 8.49 28.43
C ASN A 228 12.45 7.02 28.46
N PRO A 229 11.49 6.07 28.58
CA PRO A 229 11.82 4.65 28.58
C PRO A 229 12.20 4.18 27.16
N PRO A 230 12.71 2.95 27.03
CA PRO A 230 12.98 2.37 25.71
C PRO A 230 11.75 2.41 24.79
N SER A 231 11.98 2.72 23.52
CA SER A 231 10.97 2.80 22.47
C SER A 231 10.29 1.45 22.21
N GLY A 232 10.99 0.33 22.37
CA GLY A 232 10.43 -1.00 22.16
C GLY A 232 9.51 -1.43 23.30
N THR A 233 8.35 -2.03 22.98
CA THR A 233 7.38 -2.47 24.00
C THR A 233 8.00 -3.46 25.01
N LEU A 234 8.78 -4.45 24.55
CA LEU A 234 9.39 -5.43 25.46
C LEU A 234 10.51 -4.80 26.32
N PRO A 235 11.51 -4.10 25.75
CA PRO A 235 12.50 -3.38 26.55
C PRO A 235 11.89 -2.35 27.52
N MET A 236 10.81 -1.66 27.13
CA MET A 236 10.06 -0.76 28.01
C MET A 236 9.52 -1.53 29.22
N ILE A 237 8.81 -2.65 29.01
CA ILE A 237 8.27 -3.47 30.10
C ILE A 237 9.38 -3.86 31.07
N PHE A 238 10.50 -4.37 30.55
CA PHE A 238 11.61 -4.81 31.38
C PHE A 238 12.30 -3.67 32.12
N TYR A 239 12.46 -2.51 31.48
CA TYR A 239 13.09 -1.35 32.09
C TYR A 239 12.19 -0.77 33.19
N THR A 240 10.94 -0.44 32.86
CA THR A 240 9.98 0.19 33.77
C THR A 240 9.71 -0.69 34.99
N LEU A 241 9.55 -2.01 34.83
CA LEU A 241 9.38 -2.91 35.98
C LEU A 241 10.62 -3.03 36.87
N ARG A 242 11.82 -2.75 36.34
CA ARG A 242 13.09 -2.87 37.07
C ARG A 242 13.52 -1.56 37.72
N THR A 243 13.21 -0.41 37.12
CA THR A 243 13.70 0.91 37.56
C THR A 243 12.64 1.75 38.26
N ALA A 244 11.34 1.49 38.06
CA ALA A 244 10.28 2.27 38.68
C ALA A 244 10.02 1.86 40.14
N SER A 245 9.79 2.86 41.00
CA SER A 245 9.31 2.64 42.36
C SER A 245 7.81 2.37 42.41
N ASN A 246 7.34 1.64 43.44
CA ASN A 246 5.90 1.34 43.63
C ASN A 246 5.04 2.62 43.72
N SER A 247 5.59 3.73 44.20
CA SER A 247 4.91 5.04 44.20
C SER A 247 4.77 5.63 42.79
N GLN A 248 5.77 5.52 41.93
CA GLN A 248 5.69 6.04 40.56
C GLN A 248 4.72 5.23 39.70
N LEU A 249 4.64 3.92 39.90
CA LEU A 249 3.71 3.07 39.16
C LEU A 249 2.24 3.30 39.52
N VAL A 250 1.95 3.60 40.80
CA VAL A 250 0.57 3.71 41.31
C VAL A 250 0.09 5.15 41.46
N SER A 251 0.95 6.09 41.87
CA SER A 251 0.56 7.48 42.14
C SER A 251 0.88 8.47 41.01
N GLN A 252 1.69 8.08 40.03
CA GLN A 252 2.00 8.88 38.82
C GLN A 252 1.47 8.20 37.55
N ASN A 253 0.40 7.40 37.66
CA ASN A 253 -0.23 6.72 36.53
C ASN A 253 0.76 5.89 35.66
N GLY A 254 1.82 5.33 36.24
CA GLY A 254 2.82 4.57 35.49
C GLY A 254 2.27 3.32 34.79
N PHE A 255 1.18 2.73 35.29
CA PHE A 255 0.46 1.68 34.57
C PHE A 255 -0.29 2.19 33.34
N GLU A 256 -0.86 3.39 33.40
CA GLU A 256 -1.55 4.02 32.27
C GLU A 256 -0.56 4.44 31.18
N MET A 257 0.58 5.05 31.56
CA MET A 257 1.66 5.32 30.63
C MET A 257 2.15 4.04 29.92
N MET A 258 2.34 2.96 30.67
CA MET A 258 2.81 1.68 30.12
C MET A 258 1.77 0.97 29.24
N LEU A 259 0.49 1.09 29.57
CA LEU A 259 -0.60 0.38 28.89
C LEU A 259 -1.19 1.16 27.71
N LEU A 260 -1.19 2.50 27.74
CA LEU A 260 -2.00 3.34 26.87
C LEU A 260 -1.25 4.55 26.27
N GLU A 261 -0.42 5.27 27.01
CA GLU A 261 0.14 6.56 26.54
C GLU A 261 1.56 6.49 25.94
N HIS A 262 2.31 5.41 26.16
CA HIS A 262 3.67 5.28 25.60
C HIS A 262 3.66 5.19 24.07
N ALA A 263 4.79 5.52 23.43
CA ALA A 263 4.97 5.44 21.98
C ALA A 263 4.68 4.05 21.38
N ASN A 264 4.88 2.97 22.15
CA ASN A 264 4.50 1.61 21.77
C ASN A 264 3.86 0.89 22.98
N PRO A 265 2.58 1.13 23.25
CA PRO A 265 1.94 0.67 24.47
C PRO A 265 1.69 -0.84 24.43
N ILE A 266 1.50 -1.47 25.59
CA ILE A 266 1.22 -2.92 25.67
C ILE A 266 -0.06 -3.29 24.93
N ILE A 267 -1.05 -2.40 24.95
CA ILE A 267 -2.30 -2.61 24.21
C ILE A 267 -2.06 -2.76 22.71
N ALA A 268 -1.08 -2.03 22.15
CA ALA A 268 -0.71 -2.15 20.75
C ALA A 268 -0.10 -3.52 20.44
N LEU A 269 0.68 -4.11 21.35
CA LEU A 269 1.24 -5.46 21.18
C LEU A 269 0.16 -6.54 21.24
N MET A 270 -0.76 -6.43 22.20
CA MET A 270 -1.90 -7.34 22.30
C MET A 270 -2.82 -7.22 21.08
N SER A 271 -3.07 -5.98 20.63
CA SER A 271 -3.81 -5.69 19.41
C SER A 271 -3.13 -6.28 18.18
N SER A 272 -1.82 -6.08 18.00
CA SER A 272 -1.05 -6.66 16.89
C SER A 272 -1.17 -8.19 16.84
N ILE A 273 -1.11 -8.88 17.99
CA ILE A 273 -1.31 -10.34 18.05
C ILE A 273 -2.75 -10.72 17.66
N LEU A 274 -3.75 -9.99 18.17
CA LEU A 274 -5.15 -10.23 17.85
C LEU A 274 -5.42 -10.03 16.36
N VAL A 275 -4.99 -8.91 15.78
CA VAL A 275 -5.11 -8.60 14.35
C VAL A 275 -4.40 -9.67 13.52
N PHE A 276 -3.19 -10.07 13.89
CA PHE A 276 -2.45 -11.14 13.20
C PHE A 276 -3.26 -12.44 13.14
N LEU A 277 -3.84 -12.89 14.26
CA LEU A 277 -4.62 -14.13 14.32
C LEU A 277 -5.91 -14.03 13.49
N VAL A 278 -6.63 -12.92 13.60
CA VAL A 278 -7.87 -12.70 12.85
C VAL A 278 -7.60 -12.65 11.35
N VAL A 279 -6.57 -11.92 10.93
CA VAL A 279 -6.19 -11.80 9.51
C VAL A 279 -5.69 -13.13 8.96
N ALA A 280 -4.84 -13.85 9.70
CA ALA A 280 -4.36 -15.17 9.27
C ALA A 280 -5.51 -16.18 9.12
N TYR A 281 -6.50 -16.14 10.01
CA TYR A 281 -7.72 -16.95 9.90
C TYR A 281 -8.57 -16.56 8.68
N ALA A 282 -8.74 -15.26 8.43
CA ALA A 282 -9.48 -14.75 7.29
C ALA A 282 -8.84 -15.12 5.94
N GLU A 283 -7.52 -14.94 5.79
CA GLU A 283 -6.78 -15.22 4.55
C GLU A 283 -6.66 -16.72 4.26
N SER A 284 -6.59 -17.56 5.30
CA SER A 284 -6.55 -19.02 5.12
C SER A 284 -7.92 -19.63 4.79
N SER A 285 -9.01 -18.89 4.97
CA SER A 285 -10.37 -19.36 4.71
C SER A 285 -10.66 -19.43 3.20
N LYS A 286 -10.97 -20.63 2.71
CA LYS A 286 -11.29 -20.92 1.29
C LYS A 286 -12.53 -21.80 1.15
N LEU A 287 -13.34 -21.50 0.14
CA LEU A 287 -14.45 -22.31 -0.34
C LEU A 287 -13.97 -23.16 -1.52
N GLU A 288 -13.99 -24.48 -1.40
CA GLU A 288 -13.55 -25.38 -2.46
C GLU A 288 -14.73 -25.82 -3.35
N LEU A 289 -14.72 -25.40 -4.62
CA LEU A 289 -15.70 -25.88 -5.60
C LEU A 289 -15.21 -27.19 -6.21
N PRO A 290 -16.00 -28.29 -6.12
CA PRO A 290 -15.61 -29.55 -6.72
C PRO A 290 -15.70 -29.46 -8.24
N LEU A 291 -14.63 -29.87 -8.91
CA LEU A 291 -14.54 -29.98 -10.36
C LEU A 291 -14.21 -31.42 -10.75
N THR A 292 -14.66 -31.83 -11.93
CA THR A 292 -14.34 -33.12 -12.53
C THR A 292 -13.75 -32.90 -13.91
N HIS A 293 -12.79 -33.73 -14.30
CA HIS A 293 -12.28 -33.66 -15.66
C HIS A 293 -13.28 -34.27 -16.64
N GLY A 294 -13.63 -33.52 -17.68
CA GLY A 294 -14.69 -33.93 -18.60
C GLY A 294 -14.30 -35.03 -19.59
N LYS A 295 -13.01 -35.39 -19.70
CA LYS A 295 -12.50 -36.46 -20.59
C LYS A 295 -11.87 -37.64 -19.83
N VAL A 296 -11.44 -37.45 -18.59
CA VAL A 296 -10.73 -38.47 -17.80
C VAL A 296 -11.63 -38.87 -16.64
N ARG A 297 -12.19 -40.09 -16.71
CA ARG A 297 -13.06 -40.62 -15.66
C ARG A 297 -12.26 -40.81 -14.37
N GLY A 298 -12.85 -40.43 -13.24
CA GLY A 298 -12.26 -40.59 -11.91
C GLY A 298 -11.40 -39.42 -11.42
N HIS A 299 -10.96 -38.53 -12.31
CA HIS A 299 -10.18 -37.35 -11.90
C HIS A 299 -11.09 -36.25 -11.34
N ARG A 300 -10.95 -35.97 -10.04
CA ARG A 300 -11.61 -34.88 -9.33
C ARG A 300 -10.58 -33.83 -8.94
N GLY A 301 -10.84 -32.59 -9.30
CA GLY A 301 -10.07 -31.44 -8.85
C GLY A 301 -10.93 -30.54 -7.96
N GLN A 302 -10.30 -29.60 -7.28
CA GLN A 302 -10.98 -28.60 -6.47
C GLN A 302 -10.50 -27.22 -6.92
N TYR A 303 -11.42 -26.29 -7.13
CA TYR A 303 -11.09 -24.89 -7.38
C TYR A 303 -11.37 -24.07 -6.12
N PRO A 304 -10.31 -23.60 -5.41
CA PRO A 304 -10.49 -22.85 -4.18
C PRO A 304 -10.83 -21.38 -4.51
N ILE A 305 -12.01 -20.93 -4.08
CA ILE A 305 -12.40 -19.53 -4.02
C ILE A 305 -12.10 -19.04 -2.60
N ARG A 306 -11.13 -18.14 -2.45
CA ARG A 306 -10.80 -17.56 -1.15
C ARG A 306 -11.90 -16.62 -0.67
N LEU A 307 -12.06 -16.54 0.65
CA LEU A 307 -12.93 -15.54 1.26
C LEU A 307 -12.41 -14.13 0.96
N VAL A 308 -11.09 -13.93 1.04
CA VAL A 308 -10.40 -12.73 0.55
C VAL A 308 -10.11 -12.85 -0.95
N TYR A 309 -11.16 -12.80 -1.76
CA TYR A 309 -11.07 -13.06 -3.20
C TYR A 309 -10.28 -11.99 -3.96
N ALA A 310 -10.52 -10.71 -3.67
CA ALA A 310 -9.87 -9.59 -4.33
C ALA A 310 -8.42 -9.32 -3.84
N SER A 311 -7.87 -10.16 -2.96
CA SER A 311 -6.58 -9.90 -2.30
C SER A 311 -6.59 -8.67 -1.39
N ASN A 312 -5.40 -8.33 -0.91
CA ASN A 312 -5.08 -7.16 -0.12
C ASN A 312 -4.87 -5.90 -1.00
N ILE A 313 -4.94 -6.05 -2.32
CA ILE A 313 -4.71 -4.95 -3.28
C ILE A 313 -5.73 -3.81 -3.12
N PRO A 314 -7.04 -4.05 -2.95
CA PRO A 314 -8.01 -2.96 -2.77
C PRO A 314 -7.70 -2.06 -1.57
N VAL A 315 -7.22 -2.65 -0.47
CA VAL A 315 -6.80 -1.93 0.73
C VAL A 315 -5.54 -1.12 0.47
N ILE A 316 -4.56 -1.68 -0.26
CA ILE A 316 -3.35 -0.94 -0.68
C ILE A 316 -3.74 0.30 -1.50
N LEU A 317 -4.64 0.13 -2.47
CA LEU A 317 -5.07 1.22 -3.35
C LEU A 317 -5.85 2.30 -2.57
N MET A 318 -6.68 1.90 -1.61
CA MET A 318 -7.41 2.84 -0.75
C MET A 318 -6.46 3.61 0.17
N ALA A 319 -5.52 2.94 0.84
CA ALA A 319 -4.54 3.59 1.70
C ALA A 319 -3.63 4.55 0.91
N ALA A 320 -3.22 4.17 -0.30
CA ALA A 320 -2.49 5.05 -1.21
C ALA A 320 -3.31 6.27 -1.63
N LEU A 321 -4.60 6.09 -1.92
CA LEU A 321 -5.50 7.20 -2.25
C LEU A 321 -5.61 8.17 -1.08
N LEU A 322 -5.79 7.68 0.15
CA LEU A 322 -5.85 8.52 1.36
C LEU A 322 -4.52 9.25 1.63
N ALA A 323 -3.39 8.57 1.42
CA ALA A 323 -2.07 9.20 1.53
C ALA A 323 -1.91 10.35 0.53
N ASN A 324 -2.31 10.12 -0.73
CA ASN A 324 -2.27 11.13 -1.78
C ASN A 324 -3.22 12.30 -1.49
N VAL A 325 -4.43 12.04 -0.99
CA VAL A 325 -5.36 13.10 -0.57
C VAL A 325 -4.70 13.97 0.50
N ASN A 326 -4.15 13.37 1.56
CA ASN A 326 -3.46 14.09 2.63
C ASN A 326 -2.24 14.87 2.13
N MET A 327 -1.46 14.29 1.21
CA MET A 327 -0.35 14.97 0.57
C MET A 327 -0.82 16.22 -0.17
N PHE A 328 -1.83 16.09 -1.05
CA PHE A 328 -2.29 17.20 -1.86
C PHE A 328 -2.96 18.28 -1.01
N THR A 329 -3.72 17.92 0.03
CA THR A 329 -4.32 18.90 0.94
C THR A 329 -3.25 19.67 1.71
N LEU A 330 -2.19 19.00 2.18
CA LEU A 330 -1.05 19.68 2.80
C LEU A 330 -0.38 20.63 1.81
N LEU A 331 -0.11 20.18 0.59
CA LEU A 331 0.52 21.01 -0.44
C LEU A 331 -0.33 22.22 -0.83
N PHE A 332 -1.65 22.07 -0.94
CA PHE A 332 -2.55 23.20 -1.19
C PHE A 332 -2.62 24.17 0.00
N HIS A 333 -2.27 23.72 1.20
CA HIS A 333 -2.23 24.57 2.38
C HIS A 333 -0.88 25.30 2.53
N SER A 334 0.24 24.59 2.41
CA SER A 334 1.58 25.09 2.75
C SER A 334 2.41 25.59 1.57
N HIS A 335 2.17 25.10 0.34
CA HIS A 335 3.09 25.36 -0.77
C HIS A 335 2.94 26.80 -1.31
N PRO A 336 4.04 27.54 -1.57
CA PRO A 336 4.00 28.95 -1.98
C PRO A 336 3.17 29.23 -3.25
N THR A 337 3.26 28.36 -4.26
CA THR A 337 2.47 28.50 -5.51
C THR A 337 1.10 27.81 -5.45
N LEU A 338 1.00 26.59 -4.91
CA LEU A 338 -0.26 25.82 -4.88
C LEU A 338 -1.27 26.37 -3.87
N SER A 339 -0.83 27.11 -2.86
CA SER A 339 -1.73 27.84 -1.96
C SER A 339 -2.54 28.92 -2.66
N THR A 340 -2.11 29.41 -3.82
CA THR A 340 -2.85 30.43 -4.60
C THR A 340 -3.88 29.84 -5.56
N VAL A 341 -3.99 28.50 -5.65
CA VAL A 341 -4.95 27.82 -6.53
C VAL A 341 -6.39 28.21 -6.11
N PRO A 342 -7.24 28.69 -7.03
CA PRO A 342 -8.62 29.06 -6.71
C PRO A 342 -9.39 27.92 -6.03
N ILE A 343 -10.25 28.26 -5.06
CA ILE A 343 -11.12 27.34 -4.30
C ILE A 343 -10.38 26.41 -3.31
N VAL A 344 -9.29 25.75 -3.73
CA VAL A 344 -8.64 24.68 -2.96
C VAL A 344 -7.46 25.18 -2.13
N GLY A 345 -6.73 26.18 -2.62
CA GLY A 345 -5.54 26.71 -1.94
C GLY A 345 -5.89 27.65 -0.80
N SER A 346 -5.11 27.63 0.28
CA SER A 346 -5.29 28.48 1.47
C SER A 346 -5.40 29.97 1.13
N ASN A 347 -4.58 30.45 0.20
CA ASN A 347 -4.48 31.83 -0.28
C ASN A 347 -5.18 32.07 -1.63
N GLY A 348 -6.01 31.15 -2.11
CA GLY A 348 -6.69 31.23 -3.40
C GLY A 348 -7.94 32.14 -3.39
N ALA A 349 -8.33 32.64 -4.57
CA ALA A 349 -9.61 33.34 -4.71
C ALA A 349 -10.78 32.39 -4.38
N PHE A 350 -11.72 32.84 -3.53
CA PHE A 350 -12.82 32.02 -2.97
C PHE A 350 -12.35 30.76 -2.23
N SER A 351 -11.22 30.84 -1.52
CA SER A 351 -10.65 29.73 -0.73
C SER A 351 -11.69 29.10 0.20
N ARG A 352 -11.88 27.79 0.03
CA ARG A 352 -12.57 26.88 0.97
C ARG A 352 -11.58 25.85 1.51
N SER A 353 -10.32 26.25 1.66
CA SER A 353 -9.24 25.38 2.13
C SER A 353 -9.55 24.70 3.47
N GLU A 354 -10.23 25.39 4.39
CA GLU A 354 -10.70 24.84 5.68
C GLU A 354 -11.58 23.59 5.53
N TRP A 355 -12.31 23.43 4.43
CA TRP A 355 -13.14 22.24 4.18
C TRP A 355 -12.32 21.06 3.67
N PHE A 356 -11.21 21.33 2.98
CA PHE A 356 -10.35 20.30 2.40
C PHE A 356 -9.29 19.83 3.39
N GLY A 357 -8.64 20.75 4.10
CA GLY A 357 -7.63 20.46 5.11
C GLY A 357 -6.98 21.73 5.64
N SER A 358 -7.04 21.96 6.95
CA SER A 358 -6.24 22.96 7.65
C SER A 358 -5.08 22.30 8.40
N TYR A 359 -3.95 22.99 8.51
CA TYR A 359 -2.77 22.50 9.20
C TYR A 359 -2.25 23.61 10.12
N TYR A 360 -1.70 23.23 11.28
CA TYR A 360 -0.98 24.19 12.11
C TYR A 360 0.39 24.53 11.49
N GLU A 361 0.92 25.73 11.79
CA GLU A 361 2.27 26.09 11.38
C GLU A 361 3.29 25.07 11.93
N GLY A 362 3.98 24.38 11.03
CA GLY A 362 4.95 23.34 11.38
C GLY A 362 4.34 21.97 11.75
N SER A 363 3.02 21.80 11.71
CA SER A 363 2.38 20.49 11.81
C SER A 363 2.12 19.89 10.43
N THR A 364 2.30 18.58 10.34
CA THR A 364 2.06 17.81 9.13
C THR A 364 0.80 16.96 9.20
N THR A 365 0.17 16.88 10.37
CA THR A 365 -1.14 16.24 10.55
C THR A 365 -2.23 17.27 10.29
N PRO A 366 -3.28 16.89 9.52
CA PRO A 366 -4.43 17.77 9.31
C PRO A 366 -5.11 18.02 10.66
N HIS A 367 -5.46 19.28 10.93
CA HIS A 367 -6.17 19.68 12.14
C HIS A 367 -7.69 19.68 11.91
N ASP A 368 -8.16 20.19 10.78
CA ASP A 368 -9.58 20.23 10.45
C ASP A 368 -9.81 19.99 8.95
N GLY A 369 -11.06 19.77 8.58
CA GLY A 369 -11.49 19.52 7.20
C GLY A 369 -11.52 18.05 6.81
N PHE A 370 -11.83 17.78 5.54
CA PHE A 370 -11.96 16.42 5.01
C PHE A 370 -10.69 15.59 5.16
N ALA A 371 -9.51 16.20 5.05
CA ALA A 371 -8.22 15.55 5.27
C ALA A 371 -8.14 14.94 6.68
N TRP A 372 -8.59 15.67 7.71
CA TRP A 372 -8.67 15.14 9.07
C TRP A 372 -9.70 14.02 9.17
N TYR A 373 -10.95 14.24 8.73
CA TYR A 373 -11.96 13.18 8.83
C TYR A 373 -11.62 11.87 8.10
N SER A 374 -10.77 11.95 7.06
CA SER A 374 -10.31 10.80 6.26
C SER A 374 -8.91 10.29 6.62
N SER A 375 -8.20 10.95 7.55
CA SER A 375 -6.87 10.49 7.99
C SER A 375 -6.96 9.22 8.83
N MET A 376 -5.85 8.48 8.89
CA MET A 376 -5.74 7.29 9.72
C MET A 376 -5.77 7.66 11.20
N ILE A 377 -6.46 6.86 11.99
CA ILE A 377 -6.51 6.97 13.46
C ILE A 377 -5.40 6.08 14.00
N ASN A 378 -4.51 6.61 14.83
CA ASN A 378 -3.33 5.87 15.30
C ASN A 378 -3.59 5.25 16.68
N GLY A 379 -4.61 4.40 16.75
CA GLY A 379 -4.89 3.56 17.90
C GLY A 379 -5.79 4.17 18.97
N VAL A 380 -5.83 3.48 20.10
CA VAL A 380 -6.81 3.69 21.17
C VAL A 380 -6.63 5.04 21.87
N GLY A 381 -5.41 5.59 21.86
CA GLY A 381 -5.10 6.91 22.41
C GLY A 381 -5.93 8.03 21.76
N ASP A 382 -6.03 8.02 20.43
CA ASP A 382 -6.60 9.13 19.66
C ASP A 382 -8.13 9.25 19.76
N TRP A 383 -8.83 8.15 20.07
CA TRP A 383 -10.29 8.14 20.09
C TRP A 383 -10.88 7.64 21.42
N LEU A 384 -10.31 6.63 22.07
CA LEU A 384 -10.91 6.06 23.29
C LEU A 384 -10.60 6.89 24.52
N ILE A 385 -9.39 7.44 24.65
CA ILE A 385 -9.01 8.23 25.84
C ILE A 385 -9.83 9.51 25.96
N PRO A 386 -9.98 10.35 24.90
CA PRO A 386 -10.87 11.51 24.96
C PRO A 386 -12.33 11.14 25.28
N LEU A 387 -12.79 9.97 24.83
CA LEU A 387 -14.13 9.46 25.15
C LEU A 387 -14.29 9.06 26.62
N LEU A 388 -13.28 8.41 27.20
CA LEU A 388 -13.28 7.96 28.59
C LEU A 388 -13.15 9.13 29.56
N GLU A 389 -12.32 10.12 29.23
CA GLU A 389 -12.11 11.31 30.07
C GLU A 389 -13.24 12.34 29.94
N GLN A 390 -14.13 12.19 28.93
CA GLN A 390 -15.16 13.17 28.57
C GLN A 390 -14.60 14.58 28.34
N GLN A 391 -13.34 14.67 27.94
CA GLN A 391 -12.67 15.92 27.60
C GLN A 391 -12.46 15.97 26.08
N GLY A 392 -12.56 17.17 25.52
CA GLY A 392 -12.19 17.38 24.12
C GLY A 392 -10.71 17.08 23.92
N ASP A 393 -10.31 16.79 22.68
CA ASP A 393 -8.90 16.61 22.36
C ASP A 393 -8.10 17.89 22.66
N VAL A 394 -6.79 17.76 22.84
CA VAL A 394 -5.81 18.85 23.06
C VAL A 394 -5.96 19.97 22.02
N HIS A 395 -6.50 19.64 20.84
CA HIS A 395 -6.73 20.54 19.71
C HIS A 395 -8.12 21.20 19.67
N GLY A 396 -8.94 21.03 20.72
CA GLY A 396 -10.25 21.66 20.87
C GLY A 396 -11.42 20.96 20.16
N HIS A 397 -11.22 19.74 19.66
CA HIS A 397 -12.29 18.97 19.03
C HIS A 397 -13.30 18.48 20.06
N SER A 398 -14.59 18.66 19.75
CA SER A 398 -15.65 18.09 20.57
C SER A 398 -15.66 16.57 20.47
N LEU A 399 -16.14 15.92 21.52
CA LEU A 399 -16.31 14.47 21.59
C LEU A 399 -17.15 13.91 20.41
N GLY A 400 -18.11 14.70 19.91
CA GLY A 400 -18.88 14.37 18.71
C GLY A 400 -18.06 14.40 17.41
N GLN A 401 -17.09 15.32 17.28
CA GLN A 401 -16.22 15.40 16.11
C GLN A 401 -15.25 14.21 16.05
N ILE A 402 -14.72 13.77 17.20
CA ILE A 402 -13.84 12.58 17.29
C ILE A 402 -14.60 11.32 16.87
N MET A 403 -15.83 11.14 17.36
CA MET A 403 -16.69 10.03 16.94
C MET A 403 -17.05 10.09 15.45
N MET A 404 -17.27 11.30 14.93
CA MET A 404 -17.52 11.51 13.52
C MET A 404 -16.28 11.17 12.68
N HIS A 405 -15.08 11.51 13.14
CA HIS A 405 -13.82 11.11 12.51
C HIS A 405 -13.66 9.59 12.43
N VAL A 406 -13.88 8.88 13.54
CA VAL A 406 -13.88 7.40 13.58
C VAL A 406 -14.87 6.83 12.56
N PHE A 407 -16.10 7.32 12.57
CA PHE A 407 -17.14 6.83 11.67
C PHE A 407 -16.80 7.10 10.19
N VAL A 408 -16.36 8.32 9.88
CA VAL A 408 -16.03 8.74 8.52
C VAL A 408 -14.83 7.95 8.00
N TYR A 409 -13.78 7.79 8.80
CA TYR A 409 -12.60 6.98 8.43
C TYR A 409 -13.00 5.52 8.12
N VAL A 410 -13.70 4.86 9.04
CA VAL A 410 -14.16 3.46 8.84
C VAL A 410 -15.03 3.34 7.61
N PHE A 411 -15.94 4.30 7.39
CA PHE A 411 -16.81 4.33 6.21
C PHE A 411 -16.01 4.47 4.92
N PHE A 412 -15.12 5.45 4.81
CA PHE A 412 -14.32 5.67 3.61
C PHE A 412 -13.38 4.49 3.32
N MET A 413 -12.74 3.94 4.35
CA MET A 413 -11.83 2.80 4.20
C MET A 413 -12.59 1.55 3.73
N THR A 414 -13.76 1.27 4.31
CA THR A 414 -14.60 0.11 3.94
C THR A 414 -15.23 0.27 2.57
N ALA A 415 -15.87 1.43 2.31
CA ALA A 415 -16.54 1.71 1.04
C ALA A 415 -15.53 1.79 -0.11
N GLY A 416 -14.41 2.49 0.09
CA GLY A 416 -13.34 2.59 -0.88
C GLY A 416 -12.72 1.23 -1.21
N SER A 417 -12.40 0.43 -0.20
CA SER A 417 -11.89 -0.94 -0.41
C SER A 417 -12.89 -1.83 -1.17
N THR A 418 -14.19 -1.64 -0.94
CA THR A 418 -15.25 -2.36 -1.66
C THR A 418 -15.31 -1.96 -3.14
N VAL A 419 -15.22 -0.66 -3.43
CA VAL A 419 -15.20 -0.12 -4.80
C VAL A 419 -13.96 -0.60 -5.55
N PHE A 420 -12.78 -0.50 -4.92
CA PHE A 420 -11.54 -0.99 -5.52
C PHE A 420 -11.54 -2.51 -5.72
N ALA A 421 -12.15 -3.29 -4.82
CA ALA A 421 -12.28 -4.73 -4.99
C ALA A 421 -13.09 -5.09 -6.25
N LYS A 422 -14.17 -4.35 -6.51
CA LYS A 422 -14.97 -4.52 -7.73
C LYS A 422 -14.15 -4.18 -8.98
N PHE A 423 -13.50 -3.02 -9.01
CA PHE A 423 -12.66 -2.62 -10.15
C PHE A 423 -11.50 -3.59 -10.39
N TRP A 424 -10.89 -4.10 -9.32
CA TRP A 424 -9.80 -5.06 -9.41
C TRP A 424 -10.24 -6.34 -10.13
N ILE A 425 -11.42 -6.87 -9.80
CA ILE A 425 -11.90 -8.13 -10.40
C ILE A 425 -12.34 -7.96 -11.84
N GLU A 426 -12.92 -6.82 -12.18
CA GLU A 426 -13.27 -6.49 -13.56
C GLU A 426 -12.03 -6.29 -14.44
N THR A 427 -10.93 -5.74 -13.87
CA THR A 427 -9.69 -5.45 -14.61
C THR A 427 -8.72 -6.63 -14.67
N THR A 428 -8.79 -7.60 -13.76
CA THR A 428 -7.85 -8.74 -13.70
C THR A 428 -8.36 -10.02 -14.33
N ASN A 429 -9.47 -9.96 -15.10
CA ASN A 429 -10.13 -11.14 -15.67
C ASN A 429 -10.48 -12.20 -14.61
N MET A 430 -10.78 -11.75 -13.39
CA MET A 430 -11.27 -12.59 -12.28
C MET A 430 -12.81 -12.59 -12.21
N GLY A 431 -13.47 -11.96 -13.19
CA GLY A 431 -14.92 -12.00 -13.31
C GLY A 431 -15.44 -13.42 -13.58
N ALA A 432 -16.71 -13.66 -13.24
CA ALA A 432 -17.33 -14.98 -13.39
C ALA A 432 -17.23 -15.57 -14.80
N LYS A 433 -17.38 -14.71 -15.82
CA LYS A 433 -17.26 -15.08 -17.23
C LYS A 433 -15.86 -15.54 -17.60
N ASP A 434 -14.84 -14.82 -17.17
CA ASP A 434 -13.43 -15.11 -17.51
C ASP A 434 -12.94 -16.35 -16.76
N VAL A 435 -13.29 -16.48 -15.48
CA VAL A 435 -13.01 -17.68 -14.69
C VAL A 435 -13.71 -18.91 -15.28
N ALA A 436 -14.97 -18.78 -15.74
CA ALA A 436 -15.67 -19.87 -16.41
C ALA A 436 -14.96 -20.33 -17.69
N LYS A 437 -14.55 -19.37 -18.55
CA LYS A 437 -13.76 -19.66 -19.75
C LYS A 437 -12.42 -20.32 -19.41
N GLN A 438 -11.75 -19.88 -18.35
CA GLN A 438 -10.47 -20.47 -17.93
C GLN A 438 -10.64 -21.91 -17.47
N ILE A 439 -11.65 -22.20 -16.63
CA ILE A 439 -11.96 -23.57 -16.18
C ILE A 439 -12.32 -24.45 -17.38
N GLU A 440 -13.10 -23.94 -18.33
CA GLU A 440 -13.43 -24.69 -19.56
C GLU A 440 -12.19 -25.01 -20.40
N ARG A 441 -11.27 -24.05 -20.59
CA ARG A 441 -10.01 -24.27 -21.32
C ARG A 441 -9.16 -25.38 -20.70
N THR A 442 -9.23 -25.56 -19.38
CA THR A 442 -8.54 -26.67 -18.67
C THR A 442 -9.25 -28.03 -18.82
N GLY A 443 -10.38 -28.11 -19.50
CA GLY A 443 -11.16 -29.35 -19.67
C GLY A 443 -11.94 -29.79 -18.43
N MET A 444 -11.98 -28.95 -17.39
CA MET A 444 -12.67 -29.19 -16.13
C MET A 444 -14.14 -28.75 -16.22
N GLN A 445 -15.02 -29.47 -15.52
CA GLN A 445 -16.46 -29.20 -15.48
C GLN A 445 -17.02 -29.47 -14.07
N ILE A 446 -18.09 -28.78 -13.69
CA ILE A 446 -18.77 -29.06 -12.42
C ILE A 446 -19.49 -30.43 -12.50
N PRO A 447 -19.32 -31.33 -11.51
CA PRO A 447 -20.02 -32.61 -11.48
C PRO A 447 -21.53 -32.43 -11.62
N GLY A 448 -22.17 -33.25 -12.47
CA GLY A 448 -23.63 -33.25 -12.64
C GLY A 448 -24.18 -32.26 -13.68
N PHE A 449 -23.37 -31.33 -14.20
CA PHE A 449 -23.78 -30.42 -15.28
C PHE A 449 -23.16 -30.80 -16.63
N ARG A 450 -23.87 -30.52 -17.72
CA ARG A 450 -23.33 -30.67 -19.09
C ARG A 450 -22.24 -29.61 -19.33
N LYS A 451 -21.29 -29.91 -20.23
CA LYS A 451 -20.28 -28.96 -20.73
C LYS A 451 -20.98 -27.80 -21.43
N ASN A 452 -21.26 -26.75 -20.70
CA ASN A 452 -21.73 -25.50 -21.25
C ASN A 452 -21.11 -24.35 -20.43
N PRO A 453 -20.25 -23.50 -21.02
CA PRO A 453 -19.63 -22.39 -20.32
C PRO A 453 -20.65 -21.45 -19.70
N VAL A 454 -21.83 -21.29 -20.33
CA VAL A 454 -22.92 -20.45 -19.82
C VAL A 454 -23.49 -20.99 -18.50
N VAL A 455 -23.48 -22.31 -18.30
CA VAL A 455 -23.96 -22.93 -17.04
C VAL A 455 -22.93 -22.71 -15.93
N LEU A 456 -21.65 -22.86 -16.24
CA LEU A 456 -20.56 -22.59 -15.29
C LEU A 456 -20.52 -21.12 -14.90
N GLU A 457 -20.64 -20.21 -15.87
CA GLU A 457 -20.73 -18.76 -15.66
C GLU A 457 -21.89 -18.42 -14.73
N ARG A 458 -23.11 -18.92 -15.00
CA ARG A 458 -24.29 -18.64 -14.16
C ARG A 458 -24.13 -19.12 -12.71
N ILE A 459 -23.41 -20.22 -12.49
CA ILE A 459 -23.10 -20.70 -11.14
C ILE A 459 -22.10 -19.74 -10.47
N LEU A 460 -21.01 -19.41 -11.17
CA LEU A 460 -19.97 -18.52 -10.65
C LEU A 460 -20.47 -17.09 -10.42
N GLU A 461 -21.41 -16.61 -11.23
CA GLU A 461 -22.05 -15.29 -11.10
C GLU A 461 -22.88 -15.18 -9.82
N ARG A 462 -23.33 -16.30 -9.24
CA ARG A 462 -23.99 -16.32 -7.93
C ARG A 462 -23.01 -16.21 -6.76
N TYR A 463 -21.74 -16.56 -6.95
CA TYR A 463 -20.74 -16.59 -5.88
C TYR A 463 -19.74 -15.43 -5.96
N ILE A 464 -19.18 -15.13 -7.14
CA ILE A 464 -18.07 -14.19 -7.29
C ILE A 464 -18.47 -12.76 -6.91
N PRO A 465 -19.55 -12.15 -7.42
CA PRO A 465 -19.89 -10.77 -7.05
C PRO A 465 -20.22 -10.57 -5.56
N PRO A 466 -21.02 -11.44 -4.89
CA PRO A 466 -21.21 -11.33 -3.44
C PRO A 466 -19.93 -11.52 -2.64
N VAL A 467 -19.10 -12.50 -3.01
CA VAL A 467 -17.80 -12.75 -2.35
C VAL A 467 -16.84 -11.57 -2.57
N THR A 468 -16.87 -10.95 -3.76
CA THR A 468 -16.09 -9.74 -4.07
C THR A 468 -16.46 -8.60 -3.13
N LEU A 469 -17.75 -8.28 -3.07
CA LEU A 469 -18.27 -7.18 -2.25
C LEU A 469 -17.98 -7.44 -0.77
N PHE A 470 -18.25 -8.66 -0.32
CA PHE A 470 -17.96 -9.08 1.05
C PHE A 470 -16.46 -8.99 1.34
N SER A 471 -15.60 -9.47 0.44
CA SER A 471 -14.14 -9.43 0.63
C SER A 471 -13.61 -8.00 0.73
N GLY A 472 -14.03 -7.10 -0.15
CA GLY A 472 -13.60 -5.70 -0.11
C GLY A 472 -14.07 -4.99 1.17
N ALA A 473 -15.32 -5.20 1.56
CA ALA A 473 -15.87 -4.61 2.79
C ALA A 473 -15.22 -5.21 4.04
N PHE A 474 -15.08 -6.54 4.10
CA PHE A 474 -14.52 -7.23 5.25
C PHE A 474 -13.05 -6.88 5.48
N VAL A 475 -12.23 -6.86 4.43
CA VAL A 475 -10.81 -6.51 4.57
C VAL A 475 -10.65 -5.02 4.88
N GLY A 476 -11.46 -4.13 4.29
CA GLY A 476 -11.47 -2.71 4.64
C GLY A 476 -11.88 -2.44 6.09
N LEU A 477 -12.88 -3.17 6.60
CA LEU A 477 -13.30 -3.10 8.00
C LEU A 477 -12.24 -3.64 8.95
N LEU A 478 -11.59 -4.75 8.60
CA LEU A 478 -10.47 -5.29 9.38
C LEU A 478 -9.29 -4.32 9.42
N ALA A 479 -8.96 -3.68 8.29
CA ALA A 479 -7.90 -2.68 8.21
C ALA A 479 -8.20 -1.47 9.11
N ALA A 480 -9.40 -0.88 8.96
CA ALA A 480 -9.82 0.24 9.79
C ALA A 480 -9.92 -0.15 11.28
N GLY A 481 -10.42 -1.34 11.60
CA GLY A 481 -10.47 -1.85 12.97
C GLY A 481 -9.09 -2.07 13.57
N ALA A 482 -8.12 -2.54 12.79
CA ALA A 482 -6.74 -2.67 13.23
C ALA A 482 -6.09 -1.31 13.49
N ASP A 483 -6.36 -0.30 12.66
CA ASP A 483 -5.88 1.07 12.88
C ASP A 483 -6.48 1.67 14.17
N LEU A 484 -7.78 1.47 14.43
CA LEU A 484 -8.44 1.92 15.65
C LEU A 484 -7.89 1.29 16.94
N LEU A 485 -7.47 0.03 16.88
CA LEU A 485 -6.86 -0.64 18.04
C LEU A 485 -5.39 -0.25 18.22
N GLY A 486 -4.75 0.25 17.17
CA GLY A 486 -3.33 0.55 17.17
C GLY A 486 -2.46 -0.70 17.15
N THR A 487 -1.23 -0.55 16.69
CA THR A 487 -0.29 -1.65 16.45
C THR A 487 1.13 -1.22 16.74
N VAL A 488 2.00 -2.18 17.03
CA VAL A 488 3.36 -1.90 17.50
C VAL A 488 4.24 -1.32 16.38
N GLY A 489 5.01 -0.28 16.72
CA GLY A 489 6.15 0.19 15.94
C GLY A 489 5.83 1.15 14.81
N ASN A 490 4.76 1.92 14.92
CA ASN A 490 4.18 2.69 13.80
C ASN A 490 3.89 1.84 12.56
N ALA A 491 3.90 0.51 12.69
CA ALA A 491 3.44 -0.40 11.66
C ALA A 491 1.91 -0.34 11.71
N THR A 492 1.29 0.62 11.01
CA THR A 492 -0.17 0.81 11.02
C THR A 492 -0.96 -0.50 10.93
N GLY A 493 -2.16 -0.54 11.51
CA GLY A 493 -3.00 -1.73 11.54
C GLY A 493 -3.29 -2.26 10.13
N THR A 494 -3.54 -1.34 9.20
CA THR A 494 -3.61 -1.63 7.77
C THR A 494 -2.31 -2.27 7.27
N GLY A 495 -1.14 -1.70 7.57
CA GLY A 495 0.16 -2.27 7.20
C GLY A 495 0.35 -3.71 7.70
N LEU A 496 0.04 -3.99 8.97
CA LEU A 496 0.13 -5.32 9.56
C LEU A 496 -0.75 -6.34 8.83
N LEU A 497 -2.01 -5.98 8.54
CA LEU A 497 -2.92 -6.83 7.78
C LEU A 497 -2.32 -7.19 6.41
N LEU A 498 -1.81 -6.18 5.70
CA LEU A 498 -1.21 -6.36 4.37
C LEU A 498 -0.02 -7.31 4.44
N ALA A 499 0.90 -7.10 5.38
CA ALA A 499 2.10 -7.91 5.53
C ALA A 499 1.77 -9.39 5.80
N VAL A 500 0.80 -9.68 6.69
CA VAL A 500 0.38 -11.05 6.98
C VAL A 500 -0.15 -11.74 5.73
N GLY A 501 -1.09 -11.11 5.02
CA GLY A 501 -1.65 -11.72 3.82
C GLY A 501 -0.64 -11.84 2.67
N ILE A 502 0.30 -10.90 2.54
CA ILE A 502 1.40 -10.99 1.58
C ILE A 502 2.31 -12.17 1.92
N ILE A 503 2.74 -12.31 3.19
CA ILE A 503 3.61 -13.40 3.61
C ILE A 503 2.94 -14.77 3.39
N LEU A 504 1.65 -14.90 3.73
CA LEU A 504 0.90 -16.13 3.48
C LEU A 504 0.83 -16.46 1.97
N ARG A 505 0.59 -15.46 1.12
CA ARG A 505 0.57 -15.65 -0.34
C ARG A 505 1.93 -16.02 -0.89
N THR A 506 2.99 -15.34 -0.47
CA THR A 506 4.37 -15.65 -0.86
C THR A 506 4.75 -17.06 -0.41
N TYR A 507 4.32 -17.47 0.78
CA TYR A 507 4.52 -18.83 1.28
C TYR A 507 3.84 -19.89 0.39
N GLU A 508 2.57 -19.67 0.02
CA GLU A 508 1.87 -20.56 -0.91
C GLU A 508 2.52 -20.60 -2.31
N GLN A 509 3.05 -19.46 -2.79
CA GLN A 509 3.77 -19.39 -4.05
C GLN A 509 5.07 -20.19 -3.99
N ILE A 510 5.84 -20.04 -2.91
CA ILE A 510 7.05 -20.84 -2.65
C ILE A 510 6.72 -22.34 -2.64
N GLN A 511 5.67 -22.74 -1.93
CA GLN A 511 5.24 -24.15 -1.90
C GLN A 511 4.90 -24.68 -3.28
N LYS A 512 4.17 -23.89 -4.09
CA LYS A 512 3.82 -24.28 -5.47
C LYS A 512 5.06 -24.40 -6.36
N GLU A 513 5.99 -23.46 -6.27
CA GLU A 513 7.23 -23.52 -7.05
C GLU A 513 8.09 -24.73 -6.66
N GLN A 514 8.25 -24.99 -5.36
CA GLN A 514 8.98 -26.14 -4.89
C GLN A 514 8.32 -27.46 -5.33
N ALA A 515 6.99 -27.55 -5.30
CA ALA A 515 6.26 -28.72 -5.77
C ALA A 515 6.43 -28.96 -7.28
N MET A 516 6.46 -27.88 -8.09
CA MET A 516 6.71 -27.96 -9.54
C MET A 516 8.13 -28.44 -9.85
N GLU A 517 9.12 -28.08 -9.04
CA GLU A 517 10.49 -28.57 -9.21
C GLU A 517 10.69 -30.02 -8.77
N MET A 518 10.02 -30.45 -7.69
CA MET A 518 10.16 -31.81 -7.15
C MET A 518 9.47 -32.88 -8.02
N HIS A 519 8.43 -32.51 -8.78
CA HIS A 519 7.66 -33.44 -9.60
C HIS A 519 7.59 -32.98 -11.07
N PRO A 520 8.49 -33.49 -11.95
CA PRO A 520 8.54 -33.13 -13.37
C PRO A 520 7.23 -33.40 -14.11
N VAL A 521 6.46 -34.40 -13.67
CA VAL A 521 5.15 -34.74 -14.26
C VAL A 521 4.08 -33.68 -13.96
N LEU A 522 4.19 -32.96 -12.84
CA LEU A 522 3.32 -31.82 -12.55
C LEU A 522 3.65 -30.62 -13.46
N ARG A 523 4.90 -30.51 -13.94
CA ARG A 523 5.34 -29.44 -14.84
C ARG A 523 4.64 -29.48 -16.20
N GLU A 524 4.53 -30.67 -16.81
CA GLU A 524 3.75 -30.86 -18.06
C GLU A 524 2.25 -30.57 -17.85
N PHE A 525 1.72 -30.85 -16.65
CA PHE A 525 0.30 -30.66 -16.34
C PHE A 525 -0.10 -29.18 -16.14
N PHE A 526 0.82 -28.35 -15.64
CA PHE A 526 0.58 -26.90 -15.42
C PHE A 526 1.03 -26.02 -16.60
N GLY A 527 1.54 -26.60 -17.69
CA GLY A 527 1.83 -25.90 -18.94
C GLY A 527 3.00 -24.92 -18.88
N ALA A 528 4.02 -25.23 -18.06
CA ALA A 528 5.26 -24.45 -18.00
C ALA A 528 6.28 -24.99 -19.03
N ASP A 529 6.06 -24.63 -20.30
CA ASP A 529 7.13 -24.53 -21.30
C ASP A 529 7.57 -23.06 -21.45
#